data_AF-A0A8J6C7P8-F1
#
_entry.id   AF-A0A8J6C7P8-F1
#
_cell.length_a   1.000
_cell.length_b   1.000
_cell.length_c   1.000
_cell.angle_alpha   90.00
_cell.angle_beta   90.00
_cell.angle_gamma   90.00
#
_symmetry.space_group_name_H-M   'P 1'
#
loop_
_entity.id
_entity.type
_entity.pdbx_description
1 polymer ?
#
loop_
_entity_poly.entity_id
_entity_poly.type
_entity_poly.pdbx_seq_one_letter_code
_entity_poly.pdbx_strand_id
1 'polypeptide(L)'
;MGVATICVALCASLPLGSSGGEPKRGSALLGKGSALAGKVAAVTGGSKGLGRAIVEELLAQGAAVVVTCARDVAPLAGLEGVVAVQADVSTLEGRLAFLEAIERVGAPLDILVNNVGTNVRKKVADFSDDEYRALMATNLDSAFHLSAQCFARWLRGSRGCVVNISSISGVTIDNTGAVYAMAKAALDHLTRYCACEWGEAG
;
A
#
# COMPACT_ATOMS: atom_id res chain seq x y z
N MET A 1 -9.58 -2.84 -18.01
CA MET A 1 -8.89 -2.09 -16.95
C MET A 1 -9.49 -2.52 -15.62
N GLY A 2 -8.71 -3.10 -14.71
CA GLY A 2 -9.20 -3.39 -13.36
C GLY A 2 -9.19 -2.10 -12.56
N VAL A 3 -10.34 -1.70 -12.02
CA VAL A 3 -10.41 -0.56 -11.11
C VAL A 3 -9.80 -1.03 -9.79
N ALA A 4 -8.64 -0.47 -9.42
CA ALA A 4 -8.07 -0.70 -8.11
C ALA A 4 -9.00 -0.03 -7.08
N THR A 5 -9.51 -0.81 -6.13
CA THR A 5 -10.28 -0.29 -5.01
C THR A 5 -9.30 -0.01 -3.88
N ILE A 6 -9.27 1.22 -3.36
CA ILE A 6 -8.44 1.57 -2.20
C ILE A 6 -9.22 1.20 -0.94
N CYS A 7 -8.70 0.23 -0.17
CA CYS A 7 -9.24 -0.13 1.14
C CYS A 7 -8.27 0.41 2.22
N VAL A 8 -8.73 1.38 3.01
CA VAL A 8 -7.91 2.01 4.06
C VAL A 8 -8.28 1.40 5.41
N ALA A 9 -7.31 0.81 6.12
CA ALA A 9 -7.42 0.58 7.56
C ALA A 9 -6.99 1.89 8.25
N LEU A 10 -7.98 2.68 8.66
CA LEU A 10 -7.75 3.93 9.37
C LEU A 10 -7.36 3.62 10.81
N CYS A 11 -6.11 3.92 11.15
CA CYS A 11 -5.77 4.40 12.48
C CYS A 11 -6.05 5.92 12.48
N ALA A 12 -6.91 6.36 13.39
CA ALA A 12 -7.50 7.69 13.46
C ALA A 12 -6.47 8.83 13.62
N SER A 13 -6.26 9.62 12.55
CA SER A 13 -6.34 11.10 12.51
C SER A 13 -5.68 11.72 11.27
N LEU A 14 -6.21 11.43 10.07
CA LEU A 14 -6.04 12.35 8.95
C LEU A 14 -7.15 13.41 9.05
N PRO A 15 -6.85 14.72 9.05
CA PRO A 15 -7.88 15.75 9.03
C PRO A 15 -8.62 15.66 7.70
N LEU A 16 -9.80 15.03 7.72
CA LEU A 16 -10.80 15.24 6.69
C LEU A 16 -11.27 16.68 6.85
N GLY A 17 -10.76 17.57 6.00
CA GLY A 17 -11.13 18.99 6.00
C GLY A 17 -12.65 19.12 5.93
N SER A 18 -13.24 19.69 6.98
CA SER A 18 -14.66 20.04 7.00
C SER A 18 -14.86 21.29 6.13
N SER A 19 -15.40 21.11 4.94
CA SER A 19 -16.11 22.19 4.26
C SER A 19 -17.44 21.66 3.74
N GLY A 20 -18.51 22.12 4.37
CA GLY A 20 -19.86 21.89 3.91
C GLY A 20 -20.08 22.65 2.60
N GLY A 21 -20.43 21.91 1.55
CA GLY A 21 -20.82 22.42 0.26
C GLY A 21 -21.03 21.26 -0.70
N GLU A 22 -22.21 21.17 -1.31
CA GLU A 22 -22.59 20.08 -2.24
C GLU A 22 -21.53 19.86 -3.35
N PRO A 23 -21.24 18.60 -3.75
CA PRO A 23 -20.24 18.34 -4.76
C PRO A 23 -20.79 18.63 -6.15
N LYS A 24 -20.29 19.71 -6.78
CA LYS A 24 -20.42 19.92 -8.22
C LYS A 24 -19.54 18.89 -8.95
N ARG A 25 -20.13 18.13 -9.87
CA ARG A 25 -19.42 17.20 -10.77
C ARG A 25 -18.37 17.97 -11.59
N GLY A 26 -17.11 17.74 -11.27
CA GLY A 26 -15.95 18.24 -11.99
C GLY A 26 -14.69 17.84 -11.25
N SER A 27 -13.71 17.32 -11.98
CA SER A 27 -12.37 16.93 -11.52
C SER A 27 -11.68 18.02 -10.67
N ALA A 28 -11.95 18.03 -9.37
CA ALA A 28 -11.18 18.80 -8.40
C ALA A 28 -9.98 17.94 -7.99
N LEU A 29 -8.86 18.18 -8.68
CA LEU A 29 -7.52 17.81 -8.23
C LEU A 29 -7.39 18.24 -6.77
N LEU A 30 -7.10 17.30 -5.87
CA LEU A 30 -6.67 17.62 -4.51
C LEU A 30 -5.49 18.59 -4.63
N GLY A 31 -5.66 19.83 -4.15
CA GLY A 31 -4.61 20.84 -4.21
C GLY A 31 -3.35 20.35 -3.48
N LYS A 32 -2.17 20.84 -3.88
CA LYS A 32 -0.94 20.66 -3.10
C LYS A 32 -1.19 21.15 -1.67
N GLY A 33 -1.30 20.21 -0.74
CA GLY A 33 -1.59 20.46 0.67
C GLY A 33 -0.38 20.14 1.53
N SER A 34 -0.40 20.60 2.78
CA SER A 34 0.57 20.23 3.81
C SER A 34 0.00 19.15 4.74
N ALA A 35 -0.99 18.38 4.28
CA ALA A 35 -1.75 17.44 5.11
C ALA A 35 -0.85 16.34 5.72
N LEU A 36 0.27 16.04 5.05
CA LEU A 36 1.24 15.03 5.47
C LEU A 36 2.59 15.65 5.88
N ALA A 37 2.62 16.95 6.20
CA ALA A 37 3.83 17.66 6.59
C ALA A 37 4.62 16.90 7.68
N GLY A 38 5.87 16.56 7.39
CA GLY A 38 6.76 15.91 8.35
C GLY A 38 6.56 14.39 8.49
N LYS A 39 5.59 13.80 7.80
CA LYS A 39 5.25 12.37 7.92
C LYS A 39 6.22 11.49 7.13
N VAL A 40 6.49 10.30 7.65
CA VAL A 40 7.23 9.25 6.95
C VAL A 40 6.25 8.22 6.39
N ALA A 41 6.34 7.96 5.09
CA ALA A 41 5.51 6.98 4.41
C ALA A 41 6.35 5.86 3.79
N ALA A 42 5.77 4.67 3.67
CA ALA A 42 6.35 3.51 3.00
C ALA A 42 5.37 3.00 1.94
N VAL A 43 5.82 2.84 0.70
CA VAL A 43 4.98 2.37 -0.42
C VAL A 43 5.64 1.18 -1.10
N THR A 44 4.97 0.04 -1.18
CA THR A 44 5.50 -1.09 -1.96
C THR A 44 5.24 -0.86 -3.46
N GLY A 45 6.25 -1.11 -4.31
CA GLY A 45 6.10 -1.06 -5.78
C GLY A 45 6.05 0.35 -6.36
N GLY A 46 6.79 1.31 -5.80
CA GLY A 46 6.72 2.73 -6.16
C GLY A 46 7.38 3.12 -7.49
N SER A 47 8.06 2.19 -8.19
CA SER A 47 8.83 2.57 -9.40
C SER A 47 7.99 2.88 -10.64
N LYS A 48 6.71 2.45 -10.69
CA LYS A 48 5.84 2.68 -11.85
C LYS A 48 4.35 2.64 -11.49
N GLY A 49 3.52 3.06 -12.44
CA GLY A 49 2.06 2.93 -12.37
C GLY A 49 1.46 3.60 -11.13
N LEU A 50 0.49 2.93 -10.50
CA LEU A 50 -0.20 3.46 -9.32
C LEU A 50 0.75 3.70 -8.14
N GLY A 51 1.72 2.81 -7.91
CA GLY A 51 2.69 2.99 -6.83
C GLY A 51 3.53 4.25 -7.00
N ARG A 52 3.94 4.56 -8.23
CA ARG A 52 4.66 5.81 -8.54
C ARG A 52 3.81 7.04 -8.28
N ALA A 53 2.56 7.02 -8.75
CA ALA A 53 1.63 8.12 -8.52
C ALA A 53 1.38 8.35 -7.01
N ILE A 54 1.28 7.27 -6.22
CA ILE A 54 1.14 7.35 -4.76
C ILE A 54 2.38 7.98 -4.12
N VAL A 55 3.60 7.56 -4.52
CA VAL A 55 4.85 8.15 -4.01
C VAL A 55 4.89 9.65 -4.30
N GLU A 56 4.60 10.06 -5.53
CA GLU A 56 4.59 11.46 -5.93
C GLU A 56 3.52 12.28 -5.20
N GLU A 57 2.33 11.72 -5.02
CA GLU A 57 1.24 12.40 -4.31
C GLU A 57 1.56 12.56 -2.81
N LEU A 58 2.12 11.55 -2.16
CA LEU A 58 2.53 11.65 -0.75
C LEU A 58 3.56 12.78 -0.55
N LEU A 59 4.54 12.89 -1.45
CA LEU A 59 5.51 14.00 -1.44
C LEU A 59 4.84 15.34 -1.73
N ALA A 60 3.92 15.40 -2.70
CA ALA A 60 3.17 16.60 -3.04
C ALA A 60 2.28 17.10 -1.89
N GLN A 61 1.88 16.21 -0.98
CA GLN A 61 1.13 16.49 0.24
C GLN A 61 2.03 16.79 1.46
N GLY A 62 3.36 16.85 1.27
CA GLY A 62 4.33 17.28 2.28
C GLY A 62 4.96 16.17 3.12
N ALA A 63 4.81 14.89 2.75
CA ALA A 63 5.54 13.82 3.40
C ALA A 63 7.05 14.12 3.34
N ALA A 64 7.73 14.02 4.49
CA ALA A 64 9.15 14.34 4.59
C ALA A 64 10.02 13.30 3.88
N VAL A 65 9.65 12.03 4.02
CA VAL A 65 10.34 10.90 3.39
C VAL A 65 9.31 9.87 2.93
N VAL A 66 9.47 9.39 1.70
CA VAL A 66 8.76 8.22 1.19
C VAL A 66 9.76 7.11 0.90
N VAL A 67 9.71 6.05 1.69
CA VAL A 67 10.48 4.82 1.46
C VAL A 67 9.72 3.96 0.47
N THR A 68 10.38 3.44 -0.57
CA THR A 68 9.71 2.54 -1.52
C THR A 68 10.62 1.43 -1.99
N CYS A 69 10.00 0.31 -2.40
CA CYS A 69 10.72 -0.82 -2.96
C CYS A 69 10.21 -1.19 -4.35
N ALA A 70 11.11 -1.70 -5.19
CA ALA A 70 10.77 -2.33 -6.46
C ALA A 70 11.89 -3.28 -6.91
N ARG A 71 11.61 -4.17 -7.86
CA ARG A 71 12.66 -4.99 -8.48
C ARG A 71 13.62 -4.20 -9.37
N ASP A 72 13.15 -3.06 -9.88
CA ASP A 72 13.95 -2.07 -10.58
C ASP A 72 13.63 -0.69 -10.00
N VAL A 73 14.65 -0.03 -9.48
CA VAL A 73 14.57 1.29 -8.85
C VAL A 73 15.18 2.40 -9.69
N ALA A 74 15.71 2.11 -10.89
CA ALA A 74 16.24 3.13 -11.79
C ALA A 74 15.22 4.26 -12.08
N PRO A 75 13.90 3.98 -12.25
CA PRO A 75 12.91 5.05 -12.46
C PRO A 75 12.73 6.00 -11.26
N LEU A 76 13.20 5.62 -10.07
CA LEU A 76 13.11 6.41 -8.84
C LEU A 76 14.35 7.28 -8.60
N ALA A 77 15.40 7.11 -9.40
CA ALA A 77 16.63 7.87 -9.26
C ALA A 77 16.37 9.38 -9.41
N GLY A 78 16.94 10.17 -8.49
CA GLY A 78 16.84 11.63 -8.51
C GLY A 78 15.52 12.20 -7.98
N LEU A 79 14.61 11.38 -7.44
CA LEU A 79 13.47 11.90 -6.69
C LEU A 79 13.89 12.36 -5.29
N GLU A 80 13.76 13.66 -5.05
CA GLU A 80 13.93 14.24 -3.72
C GLU A 80 12.88 13.68 -2.75
N GLY A 81 13.29 13.45 -1.50
CA GLY A 81 12.42 12.89 -0.46
C GLY A 81 12.12 11.39 -0.61
N VAL A 82 12.75 10.68 -1.56
CA VAL A 82 12.53 9.23 -1.75
C VAL A 82 13.75 8.41 -1.32
N VAL A 83 13.49 7.37 -0.53
CA VAL A 83 14.45 6.29 -0.25
C VAL A 83 14.01 5.05 -1.00
N ALA A 84 14.67 4.75 -2.12
CA ALA A 84 14.34 3.60 -2.97
C ALA A 84 15.24 2.40 -2.65
N VAL A 85 14.63 1.22 -2.48
CA VAL A 85 15.35 -0.04 -2.26
C VAL A 85 14.98 -1.08 -3.30
N GLN A 86 16.00 -1.69 -3.91
CA GLN A 86 15.79 -2.80 -4.83
C GLN A 86 15.43 -4.07 -4.05
N ALA A 87 14.15 -4.45 -4.06
CA ALA A 87 13.64 -5.60 -3.31
C ALA A 87 12.35 -6.18 -3.92
N ASP A 88 12.17 -7.49 -3.71
CA ASP A 88 10.93 -8.21 -4.02
C ASP A 88 10.22 -8.63 -2.74
N VAL A 89 9.17 -7.90 -2.36
CA VAL A 89 8.42 -8.13 -1.11
C VAL A 89 7.58 -9.40 -1.09
N SER A 90 7.48 -10.14 -2.20
CA SER A 90 6.93 -11.51 -2.18
C SER A 90 7.86 -12.48 -1.42
N THR A 91 9.16 -12.18 -1.37
CA THR A 91 10.18 -12.95 -0.64
C THR A 91 10.37 -12.44 0.79
N LEU A 92 10.87 -13.30 1.68
CA LEU A 92 11.22 -12.89 3.05
C LEU A 92 12.34 -11.85 3.03
N GLU A 93 13.38 -12.11 2.25
CA GLU A 93 14.58 -11.30 2.13
C GLU A 93 14.24 -9.89 1.64
N GLY A 94 13.37 -9.79 0.62
CA GLY A 94 12.92 -8.48 0.12
C GLY A 94 12.07 -7.71 1.13
N ARG A 95 11.24 -8.40 1.94
CA ARG A 95 10.52 -7.73 3.05
C ARG A 95 11.47 -7.23 4.12
N LEU A 96 12.47 -8.02 4.50
CA LEU A 96 13.47 -7.62 5.50
C LEU A 96 14.28 -6.41 5.02
N ALA A 97 14.75 -6.43 3.77
CA ALA A 97 15.46 -5.29 3.17
C ALA A 97 14.61 -4.01 3.12
N PHE A 98 13.31 -4.14 2.84
CA PHE A 98 12.40 -3.00 2.86
C PHE A 98 12.18 -2.45 4.28
N LEU A 99 12.01 -3.33 5.27
CA LEU A 99 11.86 -2.93 6.67
C LEU A 99 13.14 -2.27 7.22
N GLU A 100 14.32 -2.75 6.83
CA GLU A 100 15.60 -2.13 7.16
C GLU A 100 15.73 -0.74 6.52
N ALA A 101 15.22 -0.55 5.30
CA ALA A 101 15.17 0.77 4.68
C ALA A 101 14.32 1.76 5.47
N ILE A 102 13.18 1.30 5.98
CA ILE A 102 12.29 2.10 6.85
C ILE A 102 13.02 2.46 8.14
N GLU A 103 13.63 1.48 8.81
CA GLU A 103 14.38 1.71 10.06
C GLU A 103 15.51 2.73 9.88
N ARG A 104 16.24 2.69 8.75
CA ARG A 104 17.33 3.64 8.44
C ARG A 104 16.89 5.09 8.28
N VAL A 105 15.60 5.36 8.10
CA VAL A 105 15.08 6.75 8.13
C VAL A 105 15.26 7.37 9.52
N GLY A 106 15.29 6.56 10.58
CA GLY A 106 15.51 7.04 11.95
C GLY A 106 14.33 7.81 12.55
N ALA A 107 13.14 7.68 11.95
CA ALA A 107 11.90 8.28 12.42
C ALA A 107 10.75 7.25 12.33
N PRO A 108 9.73 7.35 13.21
CA PRO A 108 8.58 6.44 13.16
C PRO A 108 7.87 6.49 11.81
N LEU A 109 7.54 5.33 11.25
CA LEU A 109 6.67 5.24 10.10
C LEU A 109 5.24 5.70 10.47
N ASP A 110 4.65 6.56 9.65
CA ASP A 110 3.27 7.03 9.81
C ASP A 110 2.28 6.38 8.83
N ILE A 111 2.74 5.99 7.64
CA ILE A 111 1.86 5.48 6.59
C ILE A 111 2.53 4.27 5.92
N LEU A 112 1.84 3.14 5.90
CA LEU A 112 2.21 2.01 5.04
C LEU A 112 1.19 1.86 3.92
N VAL A 113 1.65 1.82 2.68
CA VAL A 113 0.84 1.52 1.49
C VAL A 113 1.29 0.21 0.87
N ASN A 114 0.48 -0.84 1.07
CA ASN A 114 0.65 -2.12 0.39
C ASN A 114 0.04 -2.05 -1.01
N ASN A 115 0.86 -1.65 -1.99
CA ASN A 115 0.44 -1.45 -3.37
C ASN A 115 0.86 -2.57 -4.33
N VAL A 116 1.94 -3.30 -4.05
CA VAL A 116 2.40 -4.40 -4.92
C VAL A 116 1.26 -5.39 -5.18
N GLY A 117 1.11 -5.74 -6.46
CA GLY A 117 0.17 -6.75 -6.91
C GLY A 117 0.46 -7.16 -8.34
N THR A 118 0.10 -8.39 -8.66
CA THR A 118 0.19 -8.95 -10.02
C THR A 118 -0.98 -9.86 -10.29
N ASN A 119 -1.32 -10.06 -11.56
CA ASN A 119 -2.47 -10.86 -11.94
C ASN A 119 -2.14 -11.76 -13.14
N VAL A 120 -2.57 -13.02 -13.06
CA VAL A 120 -2.58 -13.99 -14.15
C VAL A 120 -4.02 -14.42 -14.38
N ARG A 121 -4.53 -14.18 -15.60
CA ARG A 121 -5.90 -14.49 -15.98
C ARG A 121 -6.00 -15.89 -16.57
N LYS A 122 -6.51 -16.83 -15.77
CA LYS A 122 -6.77 -18.22 -16.15
C LYS A 122 -8.05 -18.73 -15.50
N LYS A 123 -8.56 -19.85 -16.02
CA LYS A 123 -9.60 -20.60 -15.32
C LYS A 123 -8.99 -21.28 -14.10
N VAL A 124 -9.82 -21.56 -13.10
CA VAL A 124 -9.38 -22.14 -11.82
C VAL A 124 -8.59 -23.44 -12.00
N ALA A 125 -9.04 -24.31 -12.91
CA ALA A 125 -8.43 -25.60 -13.17
C ALA A 125 -7.07 -25.53 -13.93
N ASP A 126 -6.69 -24.36 -14.44
CA ASP A 126 -5.51 -24.19 -15.29
C ASP A 126 -4.32 -23.53 -14.55
N PHE A 127 -4.48 -23.23 -13.26
CA PHE A 127 -3.39 -22.69 -12.44
C PHE A 127 -2.45 -23.82 -12.02
N SER A 128 -1.14 -23.59 -12.16
CA SER A 128 -0.15 -24.44 -11.50
C SER A 128 0.02 -24.05 -10.03
N ASP A 129 0.56 -24.97 -9.23
CA ASP A 129 0.91 -24.72 -7.83
C ASP A 129 1.86 -23.52 -7.68
N ASP A 130 2.82 -23.39 -8.59
CA ASP A 130 3.81 -22.30 -8.54
C ASP A 130 3.19 -20.94 -8.89
N GLU A 131 2.26 -20.90 -9.85
CA GLU A 131 1.51 -19.68 -10.17
C GLU A 131 0.61 -19.27 -9.00
N TYR A 132 -0.07 -20.23 -8.38
CA TYR A 132 -0.88 -19.99 -7.19
C TYR A 132 -0.03 -19.39 -6.07
N ARG A 133 1.09 -20.04 -5.72
CA ARG A 133 2.02 -19.58 -4.67
C ARG A 133 2.57 -18.20 -4.97
N ALA A 134 3.03 -17.94 -6.20
CA ALA A 134 3.59 -16.66 -6.58
C ALA A 134 2.55 -15.52 -6.48
N LEU A 135 1.31 -15.79 -6.90
CA LEU A 135 0.21 -14.81 -6.80
C LEU A 135 -0.15 -14.53 -5.35
N MET A 136 -0.25 -15.55 -4.49
CA MET A 136 -0.56 -15.37 -3.07
C MET A 136 0.58 -14.64 -2.34
N ALA A 137 1.83 -15.06 -2.57
CA ALA A 137 3.02 -14.44 -1.98
C ALA A 137 3.10 -12.95 -2.31
N THR A 138 2.83 -12.60 -3.57
CA THR A 138 2.87 -11.21 -4.04
C THR A 138 1.69 -10.38 -3.55
N ASN A 139 0.45 -10.89 -3.69
CA ASN A 139 -0.76 -10.08 -3.50
C ASN A 139 -1.31 -10.08 -2.06
N LEU A 140 -0.99 -11.08 -1.24
CA LEU A 140 -1.50 -11.24 0.12
C LEU A 140 -0.39 -11.32 1.16
N ASP A 141 0.51 -12.29 1.04
CA ASP A 141 1.49 -12.58 2.12
C ASP A 141 2.41 -11.39 2.35
N SER A 142 2.82 -10.70 1.27
CA SER A 142 3.61 -9.48 1.35
C SER A 142 2.92 -8.41 2.22
N ALA A 143 1.65 -8.12 1.95
CA ALA A 143 0.87 -7.11 2.66
C ALA A 143 0.60 -7.53 4.11
N PHE A 144 0.27 -8.80 4.35
CA PHE A 144 0.04 -9.32 5.70
C PHE A 144 1.30 -9.15 6.58
N HIS A 145 2.44 -9.66 6.12
CA HIS A 145 3.68 -9.63 6.89
C HIS A 145 4.22 -8.21 7.10
N LEU A 146 4.11 -7.35 6.09
CA LEU A 146 4.54 -5.95 6.23
C LEU A 146 3.63 -5.19 7.18
N SER A 147 2.31 -5.38 7.10
CA SER A 147 1.37 -4.69 8.00
C SER A 147 1.61 -5.07 9.45
N ALA A 148 1.72 -6.37 9.76
CA ALA A 148 1.97 -6.85 11.11
C ALA A 148 3.29 -6.30 11.69
N GLN A 149 4.38 -6.35 10.91
CA GLN A 149 5.69 -5.87 11.37
C GLN A 149 5.75 -4.35 11.49
N CYS A 150 5.20 -3.60 10.54
CA CYS A 150 5.19 -2.14 10.59
C CYS A 150 4.32 -1.63 11.75
N PHE A 151 3.19 -2.30 12.02
CA PHE A 151 2.34 -1.94 13.15
C PHE A 151 3.04 -2.16 14.49
N ALA A 152 3.63 -3.35 14.69
CA ALA A 152 4.31 -3.67 15.92
C ALA A 152 5.51 -2.76 16.22
N ARG A 153 6.24 -2.32 15.17
CA ARG A 153 7.46 -1.52 15.33
C ARG A 153 7.21 -0.02 15.39
N TRP A 154 6.34 0.51 14.53
CA TRP A 154 6.23 1.96 14.32
C TRP A 154 4.79 2.47 14.33
N LEU A 155 3.88 1.89 13.54
CA LEU A 155 2.56 2.51 13.31
C LEU A 155 1.72 2.60 14.58
N ARG A 156 1.85 1.65 15.50
CA ARG A 156 1.16 1.72 16.80
C ARG A 156 1.58 2.95 17.60
N GLY A 157 2.87 3.29 17.59
CA GLY A 157 3.42 4.43 18.35
C GLY A 157 3.15 5.77 17.67
N SER A 158 3.25 5.82 16.33
CA SER A 158 2.99 7.03 15.55
C SER A 158 1.50 7.33 15.36
N ARG A 159 0.62 6.39 15.72
CA ARG A 159 -0.82 6.41 15.40
C ARG A 159 -1.02 6.52 13.88
N GLY A 160 -0.20 5.76 13.17
CA GLY A 160 -0.10 5.75 11.72
C GLY A 160 -1.07 4.74 11.09
N CYS A 161 -1.32 4.85 9.79
CA CYS A 161 -2.31 4.03 9.09
C CYS A 161 -1.72 3.02 8.11
N VAL A 162 -2.52 2.01 7.77
CA VAL A 162 -2.21 1.03 6.71
C VAL A 162 -3.23 1.17 5.59
N VAL A 163 -2.74 1.37 4.37
CA VAL A 163 -3.53 1.41 3.14
C VAL A 163 -3.23 0.15 2.33
N ASN A 164 -4.26 -0.64 2.07
CA ASN A 164 -4.16 -1.83 1.24
C ASN A 164 -4.81 -1.56 -0.12
N ILE A 165 -4.02 -1.68 -1.20
CA ILE A 165 -4.55 -1.53 -2.56
C ILE A 165 -5.22 -2.85 -2.96
N SER A 166 -6.55 -2.83 -2.96
CA SER A 166 -7.40 -3.96 -3.33
C SER A 166 -7.86 -3.87 -4.80
N SER A 167 -8.95 -4.56 -5.13
CA SER A 167 -9.57 -4.59 -6.46
C SER A 167 -11.06 -4.82 -6.34
N ILE A 168 -11.83 -4.31 -7.32
CA ILE A 168 -13.24 -4.69 -7.49
C ILE A 168 -13.44 -6.21 -7.63
N SER A 169 -12.42 -6.91 -8.13
CA SER A 169 -12.41 -8.37 -8.23
C SER A 169 -12.36 -9.08 -6.86
N GLY A 170 -12.05 -8.35 -5.77
CA GLY A 170 -12.14 -8.88 -4.40
C GLY A 170 -13.57 -8.92 -3.86
N VAL A 171 -14.50 -8.16 -4.47
CA VAL A 171 -15.90 -8.05 -4.03
C VAL A 171 -16.90 -8.54 -5.08
N THR A 172 -16.46 -8.74 -6.32
CA THR A 172 -17.29 -9.23 -7.44
C THR A 172 -16.60 -10.38 -8.14
N ILE A 173 -17.39 -11.23 -8.80
CA ILE A 173 -16.87 -12.28 -9.68
C ILE A 173 -16.73 -11.69 -11.08
N ASP A 174 -15.51 -11.73 -11.61
CA ASP A 174 -15.18 -11.31 -12.95
C ASP A 174 -14.16 -12.28 -13.60
N ASN A 175 -13.78 -12.03 -14.84
CA ASN A 175 -12.80 -12.86 -15.56
C ASN A 175 -11.34 -12.44 -15.27
N THR A 176 -11.05 -11.84 -14.12
CA THR A 176 -9.68 -11.43 -13.77
C THR A 176 -8.83 -12.56 -13.19
N GLY A 177 -9.42 -13.72 -12.86
CA GLY A 177 -8.71 -14.89 -12.35
C GLY A 177 -8.97 -15.12 -10.86
N ALA A 178 -9.31 -16.36 -10.49
CA ALA A 178 -9.79 -16.67 -9.15
C ALA A 178 -8.75 -16.45 -8.05
N VAL A 179 -7.48 -16.79 -8.28
CA VAL A 179 -6.43 -16.63 -7.26
C VAL A 179 -6.21 -15.15 -6.92
N TYR A 180 -6.21 -14.28 -7.94
CA TYR A 180 -6.10 -12.83 -7.74
C TYR A 180 -7.32 -12.28 -6.98
N ALA A 181 -8.53 -12.66 -7.39
CA ALA A 181 -9.77 -12.29 -6.72
C ALA A 181 -9.78 -12.74 -5.25
N MET A 182 -9.39 -13.99 -4.97
CA MET A 182 -9.25 -14.54 -3.61
C MET A 182 -8.26 -13.73 -2.76
N ALA A 183 -7.07 -13.44 -3.30
CA ALA A 183 -6.06 -12.67 -2.58
C ALA A 183 -6.57 -11.25 -2.23
N LYS A 184 -7.29 -10.59 -3.15
CA LYS A 184 -7.84 -9.25 -2.92
C LYS A 184 -9.03 -9.27 -1.96
N ALA A 185 -9.89 -10.28 -2.01
CA ALA A 185 -10.94 -10.50 -1.02
C ALA A 185 -10.37 -10.74 0.39
N ALA A 186 -9.31 -11.54 0.50
CA ALA A 186 -8.60 -11.77 1.75
C ALA A 186 -7.98 -10.47 2.29
N LEU A 187 -7.41 -9.64 1.42
CA LEU A 187 -6.84 -8.33 1.78
C LEU A 187 -7.92 -7.36 2.30
N ASP A 188 -9.11 -7.35 1.70
CA ASP A 188 -10.25 -6.57 2.20
C ASP A 188 -10.72 -7.04 3.59
N HIS A 189 -10.63 -8.34 3.85
CA HIS A 189 -10.98 -8.91 5.15
C HIS A 189 -9.91 -8.61 6.20
N LEU A 190 -8.63 -8.75 5.84
CA LEU A 190 -7.50 -8.36 6.68
C LEU A 190 -7.61 -6.89 7.11
N THR A 191 -7.93 -6.00 6.16
CA THR A 191 -8.11 -4.57 6.44
C THR A 191 -9.16 -4.32 7.52
N ARG A 192 -10.29 -5.03 7.47
CA ARG A 192 -11.36 -4.92 8.48
C ARG A 192 -10.93 -5.46 9.83
N TYR A 193 -10.21 -6.60 9.86
CA TYR A 193 -9.67 -7.15 11.10
C TYR A 193 -8.65 -6.20 11.74
N CYS A 194 -7.69 -5.69 10.97
CA CYS A 194 -6.74 -4.69 11.44
C CYS A 194 -7.44 -3.44 11.98
N ALA A 195 -8.46 -2.92 11.29
CA ALA A 195 -9.21 -1.76 11.76
C ALA A 195 -9.90 -2.02 13.12
N CYS A 196 -10.48 -3.20 13.32
CA CYS A 196 -11.08 -3.57 14.60
C CYS A 196 -10.03 -3.75 15.71
N GLU A 197 -8.93 -4.45 15.43
CA GLU A 197 -7.89 -4.75 16.42
C GLU A 197 -7.02 -3.54 16.77
N TRP A 198 -6.77 -2.66 15.81
CA TRP A 198 -5.79 -1.58 15.95
C TRP A 198 -6.43 -0.21 16.16
N GLY A 199 -7.74 -0.07 15.95
CA GLY A 199 -8.44 1.22 16.09
C GLY A 199 -8.31 1.87 17.48
N GLU A 200 -8.09 1.08 18.54
CA GLU A 200 -7.83 1.62 19.88
C GLU A 200 -6.45 2.32 20.00
N ALA A 201 -5.49 1.96 19.14
CA ALA A 201 -4.17 2.59 19.12
C ALA A 201 -4.18 4.02 18.53
N GLY A 202 -5.33 4.48 18.03
CA GLY A 202 -5.48 5.72 17.26
C GLY A 202 -5.42 5.41 15.80
#